data_AF-A0A640T8R8-F1
#
_entry.id   AF-A0A640T8R8-F1
#
_cell.length_a   1.000
_cell.length_b   1.000
_cell.length_c   1.000
_cell.angle_alpha   90.00
_cell.angle_beta   90.00
_cell.angle_gamma   90.00
#
_symmetry.space_group_name_H-M   'P 1'
#
loop_
_entity.id
_entity.type
_entity.pdbx_description
1 polymer ?
#
loop_
_entity_poly.entity_id
_entity_poly.type
_entity_poly.pdbx_seq_one_letter_code
_entity_poly.pdbx_strand_id
1 'polypeptide(L)'
;MTALIVDGRRFDSAEPVLFALAYRAGKRAAGTDEDTDSLLRHFLTQEDYAAVAGYLEGLAAGAREQLPEHPVDCPCRRCVWDRRDLMRHLRRVWREQVPA
;
A
#
# COMPACT_ATOMS: atom_id res chain seq x y z
N MET A 1 24.77 3.24 2.10
CA MET A 1 23.44 2.62 1.92
C MET A 1 23.02 1.96 3.22
N THR A 2 21.84 2.29 3.71
CA THR A 2 21.26 1.84 4.98
C THR A 2 20.10 0.91 4.68
N ALA A 3 19.98 -0.16 5.45
CA ALA A 3 18.92 -1.13 5.31
C ALA A 3 17.72 -0.76 6.18
N LEU A 4 16.54 -0.71 5.58
CA LEU A 4 15.25 -0.59 6.26
C LEU A 4 14.58 -1.97 6.32
N ILE A 5 14.03 -2.33 7.47
CA ILE A 5 13.18 -3.51 7.62
C ILE A 5 11.73 -3.03 7.78
N VAL A 6 10.87 -3.39 6.83
CA VAL A 6 9.45 -3.03 6.81
C VAL A 6 8.67 -4.32 6.61
N ASP A 7 7.79 -4.66 7.57
CA ASP A 7 7.02 -5.92 7.58
C ASP A 7 7.89 -7.18 7.30
N GLY A 8 9.10 -7.20 7.87
CA GLY A 8 10.05 -8.31 7.71
C GLY A 8 10.78 -8.35 6.36
N ARG A 9 10.55 -7.37 5.47
CA ARG A 9 11.25 -7.22 4.19
C ARG A 9 12.34 -6.18 4.29
N ARG A 10 13.50 -6.46 3.69
CA ARG A 10 14.65 -5.56 3.65
C ARG A 10 14.59 -4.68 2.41
N PHE A 11 14.77 -3.38 2.59
CA PHE A 11 14.90 -2.39 1.54
C PHE A 11 16.22 -1.63 1.74
N ASP A 12 17.10 -1.65 0.75
CA ASP A 12 18.32 -0.87 0.80
C ASP A 12 18.05 0.54 0.27
N SER A 13 18.45 1.56 1.05
CA SER A 13 18.19 2.97 0.73
C SER A 13 19.44 3.81 0.99
N ALA A 14 19.71 4.78 0.13
CA ALA A 14 20.70 5.81 0.44
C ALA A 14 20.19 6.76 1.55
N GLU A 15 18.86 7.00 1.59
CA GLU A 15 18.21 7.96 2.48
C GLU A 15 16.96 7.35 3.13
N PRO A 16 17.08 6.77 4.34
CA PRO A 16 15.97 6.15 5.07
C PRO A 16 14.76 7.07 5.29
N VAL A 17 15.00 8.39 5.32
CA VAL A 17 13.96 9.40 5.51
C VAL A 17 12.97 9.43 4.34
N LEU A 18 13.41 9.06 3.13
CA LEU A 18 12.57 9.01 1.94
C LEU A 18 11.44 8.00 2.08
N PHE A 19 11.68 6.86 2.74
CA PHE A 19 10.64 5.90 3.05
C PHE A 19 9.52 6.55 3.89
N ALA A 20 9.89 7.23 4.98
CA ALA A 20 8.91 7.82 5.90
C ALA A 20 8.15 8.98 5.26
N LEU A 21 8.82 9.80 4.45
CA LEU A 21 8.20 10.89 3.70
C LEU A 21 7.22 10.36 2.65
N ALA A 22 7.66 9.37 1.86
CA ALA A 22 6.84 8.73 0.85
C ALA A 22 5.65 7.99 1.49
N TYR A 23 5.83 7.32 2.63
CA TYR A 23 4.74 6.70 3.38
C TYR A 23 3.66 7.69 3.78
N ARG A 24 4.03 8.85 4.32
CA ARG A 24 3.06 9.90 4.67
C ARG A 24 2.35 10.44 3.44
N ALA A 25 3.06 10.58 2.32
CA ALA A 25 2.47 10.99 1.05
C ALA A 25 1.44 9.95 0.57
N GLY A 26 1.80 8.67 0.49
CA GLY A 26 0.91 7.60 0.07
C GLY A 26 -0.32 7.45 0.98
N LYS A 27 -0.15 7.64 2.29
CA LYS A 27 -1.28 7.61 3.22
C LYS A 27 -2.31 8.71 2.96
N ARG A 28 -1.87 9.91 2.61
CA ARG A 28 -2.77 11.01 2.21
C ARG A 28 -3.41 10.75 0.85
N ALA A 29 -2.64 10.18 -0.07
CA ALA A 29 -3.09 9.88 -1.43
C ALA A 29 -4.26 8.87 -1.45
N ALA A 30 -4.32 7.95 -0.48
CA ALA A 30 -5.30 6.87 -0.43
C ALA A 30 -6.78 7.32 -0.42
N GLY A 31 -7.08 8.59 -0.13
CA GLY A 31 -8.43 9.16 -0.16
C GLY A 31 -8.61 10.29 -1.19
N THR A 32 -7.68 10.43 -2.13
CA THR A 32 -7.66 11.50 -3.13
C THR A 32 -7.54 10.92 -4.54
N ASP A 33 -7.95 11.68 -5.55
CA ASP A 33 -7.82 11.31 -6.96
C ASP A 33 -6.40 11.63 -7.50
N GLU A 34 -5.38 11.41 -6.66
CA GLU A 34 -3.98 11.64 -7.03
C GLU A 34 -3.53 10.61 -8.08
N ASP A 35 -2.77 11.05 -9.08
CA ASP A 35 -2.14 10.15 -10.05
C ASP A 35 -0.94 9.44 -9.41
N THR A 36 -1.25 8.39 -8.65
CA THR A 36 -0.28 7.53 -7.97
C THR A 36 0.67 6.84 -8.96
N ASP A 37 0.20 6.58 -10.17
CA ASP A 37 0.93 5.80 -11.18
C ASP A 37 2.10 6.61 -11.76
N SER A 38 1.85 7.88 -12.09
CA SER A 38 2.90 8.81 -12.52
C SER A 38 3.94 9.05 -11.42
N LEU A 39 3.51 9.16 -10.17
CA LEU A 39 4.42 9.38 -9.03
C LEU A 39 5.33 8.17 -8.77
N LEU A 40 4.77 6.95 -8.82
CA LEU A 40 5.53 5.72 -8.69
C LEU A 40 6.53 5.53 -9.82
N ARG A 41 6.14 5.84 -11.06
CA ARG A 41 7.06 5.80 -12.21
C ARG A 41 8.22 6.76 -12.01
N HIS A 42 7.97 7.97 -11.50
CA HIS A 42 9.03 8.95 -11.21
C HIS A 42 10.07 8.43 -10.19
N PHE A 43 9.62 7.83 -9.08
CA PHE A 43 10.55 7.24 -8.10
C PHE A 43 11.32 6.05 -8.68
N LEU A 44 10.69 5.25 -9.55
CA LEU A 44 11.36 4.14 -10.23
C LEU A 44 12.43 4.62 -11.22
N THR A 45 12.21 5.71 -11.97
CA THR A 45 13.24 6.28 -12.84
C THR A 45 14.43 6.84 -12.08
N GLN A 46 14.25 7.20 -10.81
CA GLN A 46 15.32 7.64 -9.91
C GLN A 46 15.96 6.49 -9.12
N GLU A 47 15.54 5.24 -9.36
CA GLU A 47 15.97 4.04 -8.61
C GLU A 47 15.73 4.14 -7.10
N ASP A 48 14.76 4.96 -6.69
CA ASP A 48 14.48 5.27 -5.28
C ASP A 48 13.47 4.27 -4.69
N TYR A 49 13.88 3.01 -4.63
CA TYR A 49 13.03 1.89 -4.21
C TYR A 49 12.49 2.03 -2.78
N ALA A 50 13.18 2.77 -1.92
CA ALA A 50 12.70 3.06 -0.57
C ALA A 50 11.53 4.04 -0.56
N ALA A 51 11.53 5.03 -1.45
CA ALA A 51 10.40 5.93 -1.63
C ALA A 51 9.21 5.18 -2.24
N VAL A 52 9.45 4.33 -3.24
CA VAL A 52 8.42 3.44 -3.82
C VAL A 52 7.77 2.57 -2.74
N ALA A 53 8.58 1.86 -1.95
CA ALA A 53 8.10 1.01 -0.87
C ALA A 53 7.31 1.81 0.18
N GLY A 54 7.84 2.96 0.59
CA GLY A 54 7.17 3.85 1.54
C GLY A 54 5.81 4.28 1.02
N TYR A 55 5.74 4.80 -0.20
CA TYR A 55 4.50 5.28 -0.80
C TYR A 55 3.43 4.19 -0.92
N LEU A 56 3.80 3.00 -1.40
CA LEU A 56 2.87 1.87 -1.52
C LEU A 56 2.35 1.38 -0.15
N GLU A 57 3.22 1.29 0.85
CA GLU A 57 2.78 0.94 2.22
C GLU A 57 1.87 2.02 2.80
N GLY A 58 2.15 3.30 2.51
CA GLY A 58 1.30 4.42 2.87
C GLY A 58 -0.09 4.32 2.26
N LEU A 59 -0.17 4.09 0.95
CA LEU A 59 -1.43 3.87 0.22
C LEU A 59 -2.23 2.72 0.83
N ALA A 60 -1.57 1.58 1.07
CA ALA A 60 -2.21 0.43 1.69
C ALA A 60 -2.72 0.73 3.10
N ALA A 61 -1.96 1.48 3.91
CA ALA A 61 -2.38 1.90 5.24
C ALA A 61 -3.59 2.84 5.19
N GLY A 62 -3.57 3.86 4.33
CA GLY A 62 -4.69 4.79 4.17
C GLY A 62 -5.95 4.12 3.62
N ALA A 63 -5.81 3.14 2.73
CA ALA A 63 -6.94 2.35 2.24
C ALA A 63 -7.55 1.47 3.35
N ARG A 64 -6.73 0.91 4.24
CA ARG A 64 -7.22 0.11 5.40
C ARG A 64 -8.04 0.96 6.37
N GLU A 65 -7.67 2.22 6.58
CA GLU A 65 -8.42 3.14 7.45
C GLU A 65 -9.80 3.50 6.91
N GLN A 66 -10.01 3.35 5.60
CA GLN A 66 -11.30 3.60 4.95
C GLN A 66 -12.20 2.36 4.88
N LEU A 67 -11.68 1.18 5.22
CA LEU A 67 -12.50 -0.02 5.30
C LEU A 67 -13.46 0.11 6.48
N PRO A 68 -14.76 -0.22 6.31
CA PRO A 68 -15.72 -0.15 7.39
C PRO A 68 -15.27 -1.06 8.54
N GLU A 69 -15.24 -0.51 9.75
CA GLU A 69 -14.99 -1.29 10.95
C GLU A 69 -16.09 -2.35 11.14
N HIS A 70 -15.68 -3.53 11.60
CA HIS A 70 -16.62 -4.60 11.83
C HIS A 70 -17.60 -4.22 12.96
N PRO A 71 -18.92 -4.28 12.73
CA PRO A 71 -19.89 -3.97 13.79
C PRO A 71 -19.73 -4.95 14.95
N VAL A 72 -19.66 -4.42 16.17
CA VAL A 72 -19.39 -5.18 17.40
C VAL A 72 -20.40 -6.31 17.62
N ASP A 73 -21.61 -6.15 17.08
CA ASP A 73 -22.74 -7.06 17.26
C ASP A 73 -23.04 -7.99 16.05
N CYS A 74 -22.12 -8.28 15.10
CA CYS A 74 -22.50 -9.20 14.01
C CYS A 74 -22.78 -10.62 14.54
N PRO A 75 -23.98 -11.18 14.33
CA PRO A 75 -24.34 -12.53 14.76
C PRO A 75 -23.77 -13.64 13.84
N CYS A 76 -23.00 -13.26 12.83
CA CYS A 76 -22.62 -14.13 11.75
C CYS A 76 -21.31 -14.88 12.08
N ARG A 77 -21.38 -16.21 12.33
CA ARG A 77 -20.23 -17.11 12.65
C ARG A 77 -19.05 -17.07 11.65
N ARG A 78 -19.26 -16.45 10.48
CA ARG A 78 -18.33 -16.35 9.35
C ARG A 78 -17.88 -14.92 9.07
N CYS A 79 -18.16 -13.96 9.95
CA CYS A 79 -17.80 -12.56 9.71
C CYS A 79 -16.30 -12.31 9.91
N VAL A 80 -15.63 -12.55 8.81
CA VAL A 80 -14.47 -11.84 8.32
C VAL A 80 -14.92 -11.62 6.88
N TRP A 81 -14.76 -10.43 6.31
CA TRP A 81 -14.43 -10.37 4.88
C TRP A 81 -13.19 -11.23 4.74
N ASP A 82 -13.37 -12.54 4.53
CA ASP A 82 -12.34 -13.58 4.66
C ASP A 82 -11.12 -13.00 3.98
N ARG A 83 -10.04 -12.75 4.73
CA ARG A 83 -8.83 -12.10 4.19
C ARG A 83 -8.44 -12.79 2.88
N ARG A 84 -8.75 -14.08 2.75
CA ARG A 84 -8.60 -14.90 1.56
C ARG A 84 -9.53 -14.56 0.40
N ASP A 85 -10.81 -14.23 0.64
CA ASP A 85 -11.78 -13.77 -0.37
C ASP A 85 -11.52 -12.31 -0.77
N LEU A 86 -11.24 -11.41 0.19
CA LEU A 86 -10.82 -10.03 -0.10
C LEU A 86 -9.56 -10.01 -0.96
N MET A 87 -8.52 -10.76 -0.57
CA MET A 87 -7.29 -10.88 -1.36
C MET A 87 -7.53 -11.57 -2.71
N ARG A 88 -8.49 -12.49 -2.82
CA ARG A 88 -8.87 -13.09 -4.11
C ARG A 88 -9.50 -12.06 -5.03
N HIS A 89 -10.40 -11.23 -4.49
CA HIS A 89 -11.07 -10.18 -5.24
C HIS A 89 -10.07 -9.12 -5.72
N LEU A 90 -9.21 -8.61 -4.83
CA LEU A 90 -8.16 -7.65 -5.19
C LEU A 90 -7.19 -8.20 -6.25
N ARG A 91 -6.75 -9.46 -6.12
CA ARG A 91 -5.89 -10.12 -7.13
C ARG A 91 -6.58 -10.36 -8.47
N ARG A 92 -7.91 -10.51 -8.49
CA ARG A 92 -8.69 -10.65 -9.71
C ARG A 92 -8.72 -9.30 -10.43
N VAL A 93 -9.15 -8.25 -9.74
CA VAL A 93 -9.22 -6.87 -10.27
C VAL A 93 -7.86 -6.43 -10.78
N TRP A 94 -6.77 -6.67 -10.04
CA TRP A 94 -5.42 -6.32 -10.47
C TRP A 94 -5.01 -7.00 -11.79
N ARG A 95 -5.30 -8.29 -11.96
CA ARG A 95 -4.99 -9.03 -13.20
C ARG A 95 -5.82 -8.59 -14.40
N GLU A 96 -7.05 -8.15 -14.15
CA GLU A 96 -7.97 -7.73 -15.20
C GLU A 96 -7.72 -6.28 -15.65
N GLN A 97 -7.22 -5.43 -14.75
CA GLN A 97 -7.09 -3.98 -14.98
C GLN A 97 -5.65 -3.53 -15.28
N VAL A 98 -4.64 -4.32 -14.91
CA VAL A 98 -3.23 -3.99 -15.18
C VAL A 98 -2.73 -4.81 -16.37
N PRO A 99 -2.58 -4.23 -17.57
CA PRO A 99 -2.04 -4.94 -18.73
C PRO A 99 -0.58 -5.35 -18.49
N ALA A 100 -0.23 -6.54 -18.97
CA ALA A 100 1.06 -7.21 -18.78
C ALA A 100 2.24 -6.46 -19.40
#